data_AF-A0A937VXJ4-F1
#
_entry.id   AF-A0A937VXJ4-F1
#
_cell.length_a   1.000
_cell.length_b   1.000
_cell.length_c   1.000
_cell.angle_alpha   90.00
_cell.angle_beta   90.00
_cell.angle_gamma   90.00
#
_symmetry.space_group_name_H-M   'P 1'
#
loop_
_entity.id
_entity.type
_entity.pdbx_description
1 polymer ?
#
loop_
_entity_poly.entity_id
_entity_poly.type
_entity_poly.pdbx_seq_one_letter_code
_entity_poly.pdbx_strand_id
1 'polypeptide(L)'
;MEVSSTNKPFPEEPTYKQDFHRSVELFEKSFKELQHSEIDQQKKMYVNVMKESLSIMHETASAMVNQHLSKMKEKLDKDLTTYLDDPSTEHKNKVLKDIEGIKSAE
;
A
#
# COMPACT_ATOMS: atom_id res chain seq x y z
N MET A 1 -19.91 -30.93 26.88
CA MET A 1 -19.33 -31.00 25.53
C MET A 1 -19.14 -29.58 25.07
N GLU A 2 -17.89 -29.12 25.05
CA GLU A 2 -17.48 -27.77 24.68
C GLU A 2 -17.57 -27.63 23.16
N VAL A 3 -18.29 -26.61 22.68
CA VAL A 3 -18.22 -26.18 21.28
C VAL A 3 -17.20 -25.05 21.20
N SER A 4 -15.94 -25.41 20.95
CA SER A 4 -14.90 -24.45 20.61
C SER A 4 -15.18 -23.86 19.23
N SER A 5 -15.82 -22.69 19.20
CA SER A 5 -15.91 -21.85 18.01
C SER A 5 -14.52 -21.36 17.65
N THR A 6 -13.95 -21.93 16.58
CA THR A 6 -12.73 -21.44 15.93
C THR A 6 -13.00 -20.07 15.33
N ASN A 7 -12.73 -19.00 16.08
CA ASN A 7 -12.51 -17.66 15.52
C ASN A 7 -11.23 -17.72 14.67
N LYS A 8 -11.36 -18.07 13.39
CA LYS A 8 -10.33 -17.72 12.41
C LYS A 8 -10.37 -16.20 12.29
N PRO A 9 -9.27 -15.47 12.56
CA PRO A 9 -9.24 -14.06 12.19
C PRO A 9 -9.42 -14.01 10.68
N PHE A 10 -10.45 -13.30 10.23
CA PHE A 10 -10.53 -12.86 8.84
C PHE A 10 -9.21 -12.16 8.51
N PRO A 11 -8.59 -12.39 7.34
CA PRO A 11 -7.45 -11.57 6.95
C PRO A 11 -7.93 -10.11 6.99
N GLU A 12 -7.37 -9.32 7.91
CA GLU A 12 -7.59 -7.89 7.93
C GLU A 12 -7.34 -7.39 6.50
N GLU A 13 -8.34 -6.74 5.89
CA GLU A 13 -8.13 -6.13 4.59
C GLU A 13 -6.89 -5.24 4.67
N PRO A 14 -5.97 -5.30 3.69
CA PRO A 14 -4.73 -4.57 3.80
C PRO A 14 -5.01 -3.06 3.96
N THR A 15 -4.77 -2.56 5.18
CA THR A 15 -4.99 -1.17 5.60
C THR A 15 -3.85 -0.25 5.21
N TYR A 16 -3.07 -0.59 4.16
CA TYR A 16 -1.82 0.09 3.81
C TYR A 16 -1.96 1.62 3.76
N LYS A 17 -3.09 2.13 3.25
CA LYS A 17 -3.37 3.58 3.25
C LYS A 17 -3.52 4.14 4.67
N GLN A 18 -4.27 3.49 5.55
CA GLN A 18 -4.46 3.93 6.93
C GLN A 18 -3.15 3.83 7.72
N ASP A 19 -2.40 2.74 7.55
CA ASP A 19 -1.12 2.53 8.23
C ASP A 19 -0.06 3.54 7.77
N PHE A 20 -0.04 3.87 6.48
CA PHE A 20 0.78 4.94 5.96
C PHE A 20 0.45 6.30 6.61
N HIS A 21 -0.83 6.70 6.63
CA HIS A 21 -1.25 7.98 7.23
C HIS A 21 -0.94 8.03 8.73
N ARG A 22 -1.24 6.96 9.47
CA ARG A 22 -0.94 6.86 10.90
C ARG A 22 0.56 6.99 11.16
N SER A 23 1.39 6.41 10.31
CA SER A 23 2.85 6.49 10.44
C SER A 23 3.37 7.90 10.13
N VAL A 24 2.77 8.62 9.18
CA VAL A 24 3.06 10.05 8.94
C VAL A 24 2.72 10.87 10.18
N GLU A 25 1.56 10.67 10.79
CA GLU A 25 1.14 11.39 12.00
C GLU A 25 2.07 11.10 13.20
N LEU A 26 2.45 9.84 13.40
CA LEU A 26 3.39 9.45 14.46
C LEU A 26 4.78 10.05 14.24
N PHE A 27 5.24 10.08 13.00
CA PHE A 27 6.50 10.74 12.64
C PHE A 27 6.43 12.24 12.95
N GLU A 28 5.39 12.94 12.47
CA GLU A 28 5.23 14.37 12.67
C GLU A 28 5.18 14.72 14.16
N LYS A 29 4.38 13.98 14.94
CA LYS A 29 4.28 14.17 16.38
C LYS A 29 5.63 13.95 17.07
N SER A 30 6.31 12.84 16.75
CA SER A 30 7.62 12.54 17.37
C SER A 30 8.69 13.55 17.00
N PHE A 31 8.65 14.08 15.77
CA PHE A 31 9.54 15.15 15.34
C PHE A 31 9.31 16.44 16.12
N LYS A 32 8.04 16.84 16.32
CA LYS A 32 7.68 17.99 17.16
C LYS A 32 8.17 17.79 18.59
N GLU A 33 7.91 16.65 19.20
CA GLU A 33 8.34 16.37 20.58
C GLU A 33 9.88 16.35 20.73
N LEU A 34 10.59 15.80 19.73
CA LEU A 34 12.06 15.81 19.71
C LEU A 34 12.63 17.23 19.77
N GLN A 35 12.01 18.19 19.07
CA GLN A 35 12.46 19.59 19.04
C GLN A 35 12.31 20.30 20.40
N HIS A 36 11.35 19.87 21.21
CA HIS A 36 11.07 20.47 22.52
C HIS A 36 11.71 19.71 23.69
N SER A 37 12.32 18.55 23.43
CA SER A 37 12.92 17.74 24.47
C SER A 37 14.36 18.18 24.76
N GLU A 38 14.67 18.40 26.04
CA GLU A 38 16.05 18.64 26.50
C GLU A 38 16.72 17.36 27.03
N ILE A 39 15.95 16.28 27.21
CA ILE A 39 16.40 15.04 27.84
C ILE A 39 16.85 14.04 26.78
N ASP A 40 18.14 13.69 26.78
CA ASP A 40 18.73 12.80 25.76
C ASP A 40 18.05 11.44 25.63
N GLN A 41 17.55 10.88 26.73
CA GLN A 41 16.82 9.61 26.69
C GLN A 41 15.49 9.75 25.93
N GLN A 42 14.75 10.84 26.14
CA GLN A 42 13.50 11.11 25.42
C GLN A 42 13.78 11.37 23.94
N LYS A 43 14.82 12.13 23.61
CA LYS A 43 15.28 12.33 22.22
C LYS A 43 15.52 11.00 21.51
N LYS A 44 16.21 10.05 22.16
CA LYS A 44 16.42 8.70 21.62
C LYS A 44 15.11 7.95 21.39
N MET A 45 14.15 8.05 22.30
CA MET A 45 12.82 7.43 22.13
C MET A 45 12.10 8.01 20.92
N TYR A 46 12.03 9.33 20.76
CA TYR A 46 11.39 9.96 19.59
C TYR A 46 12.09 9.60 18.28
N VAL A 47 13.42 9.54 18.27
CA VAL A 47 14.19 9.07 17.11
C VAL A 47 13.84 7.63 16.74
N ASN A 48 13.65 6.74 17.71
CA ASN A 48 13.24 5.37 17.43
C ASN A 48 11.83 5.30 16.84
N VAL A 49 10.86 6.05 17.39
CA VAL A 49 9.50 6.11 16.84
C VAL A 49 9.51 6.66 15.41
N MET A 50 10.30 7.69 15.13
CA MET A 50 10.45 8.21 13.75
C MET A 50 11.04 7.17 12.80
N LYS A 51 12.05 6.40 13.21
CA LYS A 51 12.65 5.34 12.39
C LYS A 51 11.65 4.22 12.10
N GLU A 52 10.90 3.78 13.11
CA GLU A 52 9.86 2.77 12.96
C GLU A 52 8.74 3.27 12.02
N SER A 53 8.30 4.52 12.21
CA SER A 53 7.31 5.16 11.33
C SER A 53 7.78 5.23 9.88
N LEU A 54 9.06 5.54 9.64
CA LEU A 54 9.66 5.51 8.30
C LEU A 54 9.67 4.11 7.68
N SER A 55 9.96 3.07 8.47
CA SER A 55 9.89 1.68 7.97
C SER A 55 8.48 1.35 7.51
N ILE A 56 7.47 1.64 8.34
CA ILE A 56 6.07 1.34 8.03
C ILE A 56 5.60 2.16 6.81
N MET A 57 5.96 3.45 6.73
CA MET A 57 5.66 4.28 5.56
C MET A 57 6.24 3.66 4.27
N HIS A 58 7.48 3.18 4.30
CA HIS A 58 8.12 2.56 3.15
C HIS A 58 7.46 1.23 2.76
N GLU A 59 7.21 0.36 3.73
CA GLU A 59 6.56 -0.95 3.53
C GLU A 59 5.16 -0.79 2.94
N THR A 60 4.36 0.11 3.52
CA THR A 60 2.99 0.35 3.08
C THR A 60 2.92 1.07 1.73
N ALA A 61 3.84 2.01 1.44
CA ALA A 61 3.96 2.63 0.13
C ALA A 61 4.31 1.60 -0.95
N SER A 62 5.31 0.74 -0.68
CA SER A 62 5.69 -0.34 -1.60
C SER A 62 4.53 -1.31 -1.84
N ALA A 63 3.80 -1.68 -0.77
CA ALA A 63 2.63 -2.54 -0.88
C ALA A 63 1.50 -1.90 -1.71
N MET A 64 1.24 -0.60 -1.54
CA MET A 64 0.24 0.13 -2.36
C MET A 64 0.64 0.17 -3.84
N VAL A 65 1.91 0.42 -4.16
CA VAL A 65 2.43 0.38 -5.53
C VAL A 65 2.27 -1.02 -6.12
N ASN A 66 2.67 -2.05 -5.40
CA ASN A 66 2.54 -3.44 -5.84
C ASN A 66 1.07 -3.83 -6.06
N GLN A 67 0.17 -3.43 -5.16
CA GLN A 67 -1.26 -3.67 -5.31
C GLN A 67 -1.83 -2.95 -6.54
N HIS A 68 -1.42 -1.70 -6.79
CA HIS A 68 -1.83 -0.95 -7.98
C HIS A 68 -1.36 -1.64 -9.26
N LEU A 69 -0.08 -2.00 -9.34
CA LEU A 69 0.49 -2.73 -10.48
C LEU A 69 -0.19 -4.09 -10.69
N SER A 70 -0.53 -4.82 -9.62
CA SER A 70 -1.28 -6.08 -9.71
C SER A 70 -2.64 -5.87 -10.36
N LYS A 71 -3.41 -4.87 -9.92
CA LYS A 71 -4.72 -4.55 -10.50
C LYS A 71 -4.61 -4.14 -11.97
N MET A 72 -3.57 -3.41 -12.36
CA MET A 72 -3.35 -3.05 -13.76
C MET A 72 -3.03 -4.27 -14.61
N LYS A 73 -2.24 -5.22 -14.10
CA LYS A 73 -1.96 -6.50 -14.78
C LYS A 73 -3.22 -7.35 -14.94
N GLU A 74 -4.04 -7.48 -13.89
CA GLU A 74 -5.32 -8.19 -13.96
C GLU A 74 -6.27 -7.55 -14.98
N LYS A 75 -6.31 -6.21 -15.03
CA LYS A 75 -7.10 -5.50 -16.04
C LYS A 75 -6.60 -5.75 -17.46
N LEU A 76 -5.28 -5.68 -17.68
CA LEU A 76 -4.67 -5.97 -18.98
C LEU A 76 -4.96 -7.40 -19.43
N ASP A 77 -4.85 -8.39 -18.53
CA ASP A 77 -5.13 -9.79 -18.83
C ASP A 77 -6.59 -10.00 -19.28
N LYS A 78 -7.53 -9.34 -18.59
CA LYS A 78 -8.95 -9.34 -18.95
C LYS A 78 -9.23 -8.67 -20.29
N ASP A 79 -8.66 -7.49 -20.53
CA ASP A 79 -8.87 -6.75 -21.77
C ASP A 79 -8.20 -7.47 -22.96
N LEU A 80 -7.05 -8.14 -22.74
CA LEU A 80 -6.41 -8.99 -23.72
C LEU A 80 -7.27 -10.20 -24.07
N THR A 81 -7.80 -10.91 -23.06
CA THR A 81 -8.72 -12.04 -23.28
C THR A 81 -9.94 -11.60 -24.10
N THR A 82 -10.53 -10.46 -23.76
CA THR A 82 -11.68 -9.89 -24.49
C THR A 82 -11.32 -9.57 -25.95
N TYR A 83 -10.12 -9.06 -26.20
CA TYR A 83 -9.64 -8.81 -27.56
C TYR A 83 -9.38 -10.09 -28.36
N LEU A 84 -8.91 -11.16 -27.72
CA LEU A 84 -8.70 -12.45 -28.39
C LEU A 84 -10.03 -13.10 -28.80
N ASP A 85 -11.08 -12.91 -27.99
CA ASP A 85 -12.43 -13.40 -28.29
C ASP A 85 -13.15 -12.54 -29.34
N ASP A 86 -12.97 -11.20 -29.29
CA ASP A 86 -13.51 -10.25 -30.27
C ASP A 86 -12.44 -9.21 -30.66
N PRO A 87 -11.74 -9.40 -31.79
CA PRO A 87 -10.61 -8.57 -32.20
C PRO A 87 -11.04 -7.24 -32.83
N SER A 88 -11.98 -6.54 -32.20
CA SER A 88 -12.45 -5.23 -32.60
C SER A 88 -11.42 -4.13 -32.34
N THR A 89 -11.52 -3.03 -33.11
CA THR A 89 -10.70 -1.83 -32.88
C THR A 89 -10.87 -1.26 -31.47
N GLU A 90 -12.07 -1.36 -30.90
CA GLU A 90 -12.35 -0.92 -29.54
C GLU A 90 -11.53 -1.72 -28.51
N HIS A 91 -11.58 -3.06 -28.57
CA HIS A 91 -10.86 -3.93 -27.64
C HIS A 91 -9.34 -3.79 -27.80
N LYS A 92 -8.84 -3.66 -29.04
CA LYS A 92 -7.44 -3.34 -29.30
C LYS A 92 -7.00 -2.05 -28.60
N ASN A 93 -7.82 -0.99 -28.69
CA ASN A 93 -7.49 0.29 -28.07
C ASN A 93 -7.48 0.20 -26.52
N LYS A 94 -8.33 -0.64 -25.92
CA LYS A 94 -8.31 -0.90 -24.46
C LYS A 94 -7.00 -1.57 -24.04
N VAL A 95 -6.56 -2.61 -24.74
CA VAL A 95 -5.28 -3.29 -24.49
C VAL A 95 -4.10 -2.31 -24.61
N LEU A 96 -4.07 -1.50 -25.68
CA LEU A 96 -3.01 -0.49 -25.86
C LEU A 96 -3.00 0.55 -24.74
N LYS A 97 -4.17 1.01 -24.32
CA LYS A 97 -4.29 1.95 -23.20
C LYS A 97 -3.79 1.35 -21.88
N ASP A 98 -4.08 0.08 -21.62
CA ASP A 98 -3.62 -0.60 -20.41
C ASP A 98 -2.10 -0.81 -20.40
N ILE A 99 -1.51 -1.14 -21.55
CA ILE A 99 -0.05 -1.22 -21.71
C ILE A 99 0.60 0.15 -21.42
N GLU A 100 0.07 1.23 -22.00
CA GLU A 100 0.60 2.58 -21.76
C GLU A 100 0.42 3.02 -20.31
N GLY A 101 -0.70 2.64 -19.68
CA GLY A 101 -0.91 2.84 -18.25
C GLY A 101 0.18 2.20 -17.42
N ILE A 102 0.49 0.92 -17.66
CA ILE A 102 1.51 0.18 -16.91
C ILE A 102 2.91 0.79 -17.10
N LYS A 103 3.27 1.21 -18.32
CA LYS A 103 4.56 1.86 -18.57
C LYS A 103 4.72 3.19 -17.84
N SER A 104 3.62 3.88 -17.60
CA SER A 104 3.60 5.20 -16.96
C SER A 104 3.37 5.12 -15.45
N ALA A 105 3.24 3.92 -14.88
CA ALA A 105 3.11 3.72 -13.44
C ALA A 105 4.50 3.81 -12.78
N GLU A 106 4.95 5.05 -12.55
CA GLU A 106 6.11 5.40 -11.71
C GLU A 106 5.69 5.67 -10.26
#